data_AF-A0A929CPR2-F1
#
_entry.id   AF-A0A929CPR2-F1
#
_cell.length_a   1.000
_cell.length_b   1.000
_cell.length_c   1.000
_cell.angle_alpha   90.00
_cell.angle_beta   90.00
_cell.angle_gamma   90.00
#
_symmetry.space_group_name_H-M   'P 1'
#
loop_
_entity.id
_entity.type
_entity.pdbx_description
1 polymer ?
#
loop_
_entity_poly.entity_id
_entity_poly.type
_entity_poly.pdbx_seq_one_letter_code
_entity_poly.pdbx_strand_id
1 'polypeptide(L)'
;MDLKESLKRFFKAKRNNEETSAAPEGVCPNCWGRQEWEGNFYEQIKARNITPESNTYNNFIHEVVSKLDEITLNEDTYECTTCNVKYKHKHK
;
A
#
# COMPACT_ATOMS: atom_id res chain seq x y z
N MET A 1 13.44 -3.61 -0.14
CA MET A 1 13.09 -2.19 -0.37
C MET A 1 12.41 -1.67 0.88
N ASP A 2 12.48 -0.36 1.12
CA ASP A 2 11.76 0.28 2.24
C ASP A 2 10.25 0.39 1.92
N LEU A 3 9.39 0.02 2.88
CA LEU A 3 7.92 -0.01 2.70
C LEU A 3 7.35 1.36 2.29
N LYS A 4 7.91 2.45 2.83
CA LYS A 4 7.51 3.82 2.49
C LYS A 4 7.82 4.14 1.03
N GLU A 5 8.97 3.69 0.54
CA GLU A 5 9.35 3.87 -0.86
C GLU A 5 8.42 3.08 -1.80
N SER A 6 8.12 1.83 -1.44
CA SER A 6 7.15 0.98 -2.16
C SER A 6 5.79 1.67 -2.29
N LEU A 7 5.25 2.21 -1.19
CA LEU A 7 3.99 2.96 -1.18
C LEU A 7 4.03 4.20 -2.07
N LYS A 8 5.12 4.99 -1.97
CA LYS A 8 5.27 6.19 -2.82
C LYS A 8 5.28 5.84 -4.30
N ARG A 9 5.98 4.76 -4.70
CA ARG A 9 6.00 4.27 -6.08
C ARG A 9 4.60 3.82 -6.53
N PHE A 10 3.92 3.03 -5.70
CA PHE A 10 2.57 2.54 -5.99
C PHE A 10 1.57 3.68 -6.21
N PHE A 11 1.50 4.65 -5.30
CA PHE A 11 0.56 5.76 -5.41
C PHE A 11 0.93 6.74 -6.55
N LYS A 12 2.21 6.89 -6.87
CA LYS A 12 2.65 7.65 -8.05
C LYS A 12 2.10 7.00 -9.33
N ALA A 13 2.23 5.68 -9.48
CA ALA A 13 1.68 4.94 -10.61
C ALA A 13 0.15 5.08 -10.69
N LYS A 14 -0.57 4.93 -9.57
CA LYS A 14 -2.03 5.18 -9.50
C LYS A 14 -2.44 6.60 -9.90
N ARG A 15 -1.63 7.60 -9.52
CA ARG A 15 -1.86 8.99 -9.92
C ARG A 15 -1.76 9.16 -11.43
N ASN A 16 -0.76 8.53 -12.03
CA ASN A 16 -0.48 8.55 -13.46
C ASN A 16 -1.40 7.61 -14.28
N ASN A 17 -2.26 6.83 -13.62
CA ASN A 17 -3.10 5.78 -14.22
C ASN A 17 -2.26 4.68 -14.90
N GLU A 18 -1.09 4.38 -14.34
CA GLU A 18 -0.25 3.26 -14.75
C GLU A 18 -0.79 1.94 -14.16
N GLU A 19 -0.48 0.82 -14.82
CA GLU A 19 -0.81 -0.49 -14.30
C GLU A 19 0.00 -0.77 -13.02
N THR A 20 -0.69 -1.24 -11.98
CA THR A 20 -0.09 -1.57 -10.69
C THR A 20 -0.58 -2.94 -10.24
N SER A 21 0.22 -3.63 -9.45
CA SER A 21 -0.19 -4.84 -8.72
C SER A 21 -1.40 -4.60 -7.81
N ALA A 22 -1.96 -5.68 -7.24
CA ALA A 22 -3.08 -5.60 -6.30
C ALA A 22 -2.75 -4.90 -4.97
N ALA A 23 -1.46 -4.75 -4.65
CA ALA A 23 -0.95 -4.02 -3.50
C ALA A 23 0.50 -3.57 -3.74
N PRO A 24 1.02 -2.63 -2.92
CA PRO A 24 2.44 -2.29 -2.91
C PRO A 24 3.32 -3.50 -2.59
N GLU A 25 4.56 -3.48 -3.08
CA GLU A 25 5.56 -4.50 -2.74
C GLU A 25 5.77 -4.55 -1.21
N GLY A 26 5.79 -5.77 -0.66
CA GLY A 26 5.92 -6.00 0.79
C GLY A 26 4.61 -5.93 1.59
N VAL A 27 3.47 -5.69 0.93
CA VAL A 27 2.16 -5.56 1.59
C VAL A 27 1.24 -6.74 1.25
N CYS A 28 0.50 -7.25 2.24
CA CYS A 28 -0.53 -8.26 2.00
C CYS A 28 -1.68 -7.69 1.14
N PRO A 29 -1.94 -8.22 -0.07
CA PRO A 29 -2.99 -7.70 -0.94
C PRO A 29 -4.40 -7.86 -0.37
N ASN A 30 -4.63 -8.87 0.48
CA ASN A 30 -5.93 -9.08 1.13
C ASN A 30 -6.22 -8.07 2.24
N CYS A 31 -5.19 -7.61 2.95
CA CYS A 31 -5.33 -6.57 3.95
C CYS A 31 -5.42 -5.20 3.27
N TRP A 32 -4.58 -4.97 2.26
CA TRP A 32 -4.61 -3.76 1.44
C TRP A 32 -6.01 -3.51 0.86
N GLY A 33 -6.61 -4.51 0.22
CA GLY A 33 -7.95 -4.38 -0.37
C GLY A 33 -9.06 -4.15 0.65
N ARG A 34 -8.90 -4.63 1.89
CA ARG A 34 -9.88 -4.39 2.98
C ARG A 34 -9.79 -3.00 3.60
N GLN A 35 -8.63 -2.36 3.51
CA GLN A 35 -8.40 -1.05 4.11
C GLN A 35 -8.77 0.12 3.17
N GLU A 36 -9.08 -0.17 1.92
CA GLU A 36 -9.56 0.82 0.94
C GLU A 36 -8.64 2.05 0.79
N TRP A 37 -7.32 1.86 0.96
CA TRP A 37 -6.33 2.94 0.89
C TRP A 37 -6.29 3.65 -0.46
N GLU A 38 -6.64 2.95 -1.54
CA GLU A 38 -6.73 3.53 -2.88
C GLU A 38 -7.88 4.53 -3.01
N GLY A 39 -9.03 4.23 -2.41
CA GLY A 39 -10.18 5.15 -2.34
C GLY A 39 -9.82 6.40 -1.53
N ASN A 40 -9.27 6.19 -0.33
CA ASN A 40 -8.77 7.27 0.53
C ASN A 40 -7.73 8.15 -0.18
N PHE A 41 -6.78 7.55 -0.90
CA PHE A 41 -5.81 8.28 -1.70
C PHE A 41 -6.48 9.10 -2.80
N TYR A 42 -7.48 8.55 -3.48
CA TYR A 42 -8.22 9.28 -4.49
C TYR A 42 -8.92 10.51 -3.90
N GLU A 43 -9.67 10.35 -2.81
CA GLU A 43 -10.47 11.43 -2.20
C GLU A 43 -9.62 12.52 -1.54
N GLN A 44 -8.56 12.12 -0.84
CA GLN A 44 -7.76 13.05 -0.04
C GLN A 44 -6.61 13.67 -0.81
N ILE A 45 -6.04 12.96 -1.78
CA ILE A 45 -4.84 13.39 -2.51
C ILE A 45 -5.16 13.73 -3.96
N LYS A 46 -5.64 12.76 -4.75
CA LYS A 46 -5.80 12.92 -6.21
C LYS A 46 -6.89 13.95 -6.56
N ALA A 47 -8.08 13.82 -5.98
CA ALA A 47 -9.20 14.72 -6.22
C ALA A 47 -8.91 16.17 -5.78
N ARG A 48 -8.03 16.35 -4.79
CA ARG A 48 -7.62 17.65 -4.25
C ARG A 48 -6.34 18.19 -4.89
N ASN A 49 -5.78 17.52 -5.90
CA ASN A 49 -4.51 17.87 -6.56
C ASN A 49 -3.34 18.09 -5.59
N ILE A 50 -3.31 17.34 -4.49
CA ILE A 50 -2.25 17.42 -3.49
C ILE A 50 -0.95 16.84 -4.08
N THR A 51 0.15 17.58 -3.95
CA THR A 51 1.45 17.19 -4.52
C THR A 51 2.21 16.23 -3.58
N PRO A 52 3.07 15.34 -4.13
CA PRO A 52 3.93 14.45 -3.34
C PRO A 52 4.86 15.15 -2.34
N GLU A 53 5.19 16.42 -2.58
CA GLU A 53 6.03 17.26 -1.71
C GLU A 53 5.26 17.86 -0.53
N SER A 54 3.92 17.83 -0.56
CA SER A 54 3.09 18.41 0.49
C SER A 54 3.18 17.63 1.81
N ASN A 55 2.99 18.34 2.92
CA ASN A 55 2.87 17.71 4.24
C ASN A 55 1.68 16.76 4.30
N THR A 56 0.57 17.08 3.63
CA THR A 56 -0.63 16.20 3.56
C THR A 56 -0.30 14.86 2.92
N TYR A 57 0.42 14.85 1.80
CA TYR A 57 0.85 13.61 1.16
C TYR A 57 1.80 12.82 2.06
N ASN A 58 2.80 13.49 2.65
CA ASN A 58 3.74 12.82 3.53
C ASN A 58 3.05 12.22 4.76
N ASN A 59 2.11 12.94 5.38
CA ASN A 59 1.32 12.45 6.51
C ASN A 59 0.46 11.25 6.12
N PHE A 60 -0.21 11.29 4.96
CA PHE A 60 -0.98 10.16 4.44
C PHE A 60 -0.10 8.91 4.28
N ILE A 61 1.07 9.03 3.64
CA ILE A 61 2.00 7.91 3.50
C ILE A 61 2.45 7.39 4.87
N HIS A 62 2.75 8.27 5.81
CA HIS A 62 3.13 7.89 7.17
C HIS A 62 2.01 7.13 7.89
N GLU A 63 0.76 7.57 7.77
CA GLU A 63 -0.41 6.89 8.33
C GLU A 63 -0.57 5.47 7.77
N VAL A 64 -0.47 5.33 6.44
CA VAL A 64 -0.54 4.03 5.77
C VAL A 64 0.59 3.12 6.23
N VAL A 65 1.84 3.62 6.30
CA VAL A 65 2.98 2.84 6.80
C VAL A 65 2.73 2.39 8.24
N SER A 66 2.32 3.28 9.14
CA SER A 66 2.08 2.94 10.54
C SER A 66 1.00 1.88 10.71
N LYS A 67 -0.05 1.90 9.87
CA LYS A 67 -1.09 0.87 9.88
C LYS A 67 -0.66 -0.46 9.26
N LEU A 68 0.30 -0.43 8.33
CA LEU A 68 0.82 -1.63 7.67
C LEU A 68 1.95 -2.29 8.45
N ASP A 69 2.70 -1.55 9.26
CA ASP A 69 3.72 -2.10 10.16
C ASP A 69 3.11 -3.13 11.13
N GLU A 70 1.85 -2.90 11.54
CA GLU A 70 1.04 -3.83 12.33
C GLU A 70 0.56 -5.08 11.52
N ILE A 71 0.72 -5.08 10.20
CA ILE A 71 0.08 -6.04 9.26
C ILE A 71 1.09 -6.74 8.32
N THR A 72 2.37 -6.63 8.63
CA THR A 72 3.46 -7.18 7.81
C THR A 72 3.32 -8.69 7.56
N LEU A 73 3.58 -9.11 6.31
CA LEU A 73 3.62 -10.52 5.93
C LEU A 73 4.86 -11.18 6.54
N ASN A 74 4.69 -12.35 7.15
CA ASN A 74 5.84 -13.15 7.52
C ASN A 74 6.47 -13.74 6.24
N GLU A 75 7.77 -13.49 6.05
CA GLU A 75 8.52 -13.80 4.84
C GLU A 75 8.69 -15.31 4.61
N ASP A 76 8.72 -16.10 5.69
CA ASP A 76 8.90 -17.55 5.65
C ASP A 76 7.60 -18.29 5.30
N THR A 77 6.45 -17.79 5.75
CA THR A 77 5.17 -18.49 5.60
C THR A 77 4.24 -17.88 4.56
N TYR A 78 4.51 -16.65 4.09
CA TYR A 78 3.59 -15.83 3.30
C TYR A 78 2.19 -15.75 3.95
N GLU A 79 2.15 -15.89 5.27
CA GLU A 79 0.96 -15.81 6.08
C GLU A 79 0.87 -14.41 6.64
N CYS A 80 -0.25 -13.74 6.37
CA CYS A 80 -0.53 -12.47 7.04
C CYS A 80 -0.97 -12.78 8.47
N THR A 81 -0.20 -12.32 9.44
CA THR A 81 -0.47 -12.51 10.88
C THR A 81 -1.77 -11.84 11.33
N THR A 82 -2.21 -10.79 10.62
CA THR A 82 -3.45 -10.06 10.92
C THR A 82 -4.69 -10.77 10.41
N CYS A 83 -4.66 -11.31 9.19
CA CYS A 83 -5.85 -11.92 8.60
C CYS A 83 -5.81 -13.44 8.48
N ASN A 84 -4.70 -14.07 8.88
CA ASN A 84 -4.44 -15.51 8.84
C ASN A 84 -4.66 -16.14 7.45
N VAL A 85 -4.55 -15.34 6.40
CA VAL A 85 -4.64 -15.83 5.02
C VAL A 85 -3.25 -16.18 4.53
N LYS A 86 -3.07 -17.44 4.12
CA LYS A 86 -1.86 -17.94 3.46
C LYS A 86 -1.89 -17.60 1.99
N TYR A 87 -0.93 -16.83 1.52
CA TYR A 87 -0.80 -16.53 0.10
C TYR A 87 0.07 -17.60 -0.58
N LYS A 88 -0.50 -18.36 -1.53
CA LYS A 88 0.31 -19.19 -2.42
C LYS A 88 0.91 -18.29 -3.48
N HIS A 89 2.17 -17.90 -3.31
CA HIS A 89 2.93 -17.26 -4.38
C HIS A 89 3.04 -18.28 -5.53
N LYS A 90 2.23 -18.13 -6.58
CA LYS A 90 2.45 -18.89 -7.82
C LYS A 90 3.70 -18.32 -8.47
N HIS A 91 4.85 -18.89 -8.13
CA HIS A 91 6.02 -18.85 -9.00
C HIS A 91 5.61 -19.45 -10.34
N LYS A 92 5.65 -18.66 -11.39
CA LYS A 92 5.72 -19.16 -12.76
C LYS A 92 7.06 -18.72 -13.32
#